data_AF-A0A7Y5B6H4-F1
#
_entry.id   AF-A0A7Y5B6H4-F1
#
_cell.length_a   1.000
_cell.length_b   1.000
_cell.length_c   1.000
_cell.angle_alpha   90.00
_cell.angle_beta   90.00
_cell.angle_gamma   90.00
#
_symmetry.space_group_name_H-M   'P 1'
#
loop_
_entity.id
_entity.type
_entity.pdbx_description
1 polymer ?
#
loop_
_entity_poly.entity_id
_entity_poly.type
_entity_poly.pdbx_seq_one_letter_code
_entity_poly.pdbx_strand_id
1 'polypeptide(L)'
;MNRGLVVTALALLSPALFAQVNGFTPAEGYHAVPLYLTGSVLAVSPSGKVAVGVGSFGGGGRIDVYDRIDPNGRTLLHSLVRDEYRFFGGIAWRDDSTLVFTENGDLDTAFSWTPGNPPPVELSPVGSIPDAGEIALINGAPIVFANGGPGTNRVYGIASGSAFDLTGAFGVGYGGGMALFGGEVFLGDTADPNFSGLPGQVWRAQPRYTNGDLTGMDLIDAASLAGGLGSGCAGLATDPHGAIYASSGATLTRLLGGSAMPFGVFDGAFPFPTGLTFVGSRFLPFDGDGLLIVNGEFTGAGGYFAIAPVPEPTSLAALGAGLLALLRRRRTLAVCAIAGLTALAAANDPTPRDFAARVVDYNGINGVSGYQNPTAAIGLPSAAATPFVPDNSSVVSFGWGGYLTLGFDRPIFNIPPGIDQANPYGFDFIVFGNAFYVGNECRAWAEPAYVEAGVDLDGDGQPDEWFLLLPQRPEFNIPLQNIYFGSVGVCPDSFVGYADCTPTDGRGNPLVPDDPWQPGLQAPSAGGDAFDLSWAVDRTTLLPVELTVAHFVRIVHAGNASFGPLGNSSTEIDAVAILRPLGDVTGDGCVDDNDLAVVLASFGGSGPGDANHDGLIDDVDLAIVLERFGAGC
;
A
#
# COMPACT_ATOMS: atom_id res chain seq x y z
N MET A 1 -51.58 -18.77 3.06
CA MET A 1 -50.60 -19.89 3.10
C MET A 1 -49.38 -19.48 2.30
N ASN A 2 -48.19 -19.92 2.70
CA ASN A 2 -46.85 -19.54 2.21
C ASN A 2 -46.12 -18.46 3.04
N ARG A 3 -45.85 -18.78 4.31
CA ARG A 3 -44.74 -18.19 5.10
C ARG A 3 -43.49 -19.09 5.15
N GLY A 4 -43.39 -20.07 4.24
CA GLY A 4 -42.38 -21.13 4.30
C GLY A 4 -41.29 -21.10 3.22
N LEU A 5 -41.19 -20.04 2.39
CA LEU A 5 -40.24 -20.02 1.27
C LEU A 5 -39.15 -18.93 1.34
N VAL A 6 -39.15 -18.08 2.37
CA VAL A 6 -38.21 -16.94 2.46
C VAL A 6 -37.00 -17.25 3.36
N VAL A 7 -37.14 -18.18 4.31
CA VAL A 7 -36.05 -18.54 5.23
C VAL A 7 -35.05 -19.53 4.61
N THR A 8 -35.41 -20.20 3.51
CA THR A 8 -34.52 -21.17 2.83
C THR A 8 -33.60 -20.52 1.79
N ALA A 9 -33.80 -19.24 1.45
CA ALA A 9 -32.98 -18.55 0.44
C ALA A 9 -31.75 -17.82 1.04
N LEU A 10 -31.77 -17.47 2.34
CA LEU A 10 -30.61 -16.83 2.99
C LEU A 10 -29.52 -17.83 3.41
N ALA A 11 -29.85 -19.12 3.52
CA ALA A 11 -28.88 -20.19 3.77
C ALA A 11 -28.26 -20.78 2.47
N LEU A 12 -28.61 -20.22 1.31
CA LEU A 12 -28.09 -20.62 -0.01
C LEU A 12 -27.16 -19.58 -0.64
N LEU A 13 -26.83 -18.50 0.07
CA LEU A 13 -25.61 -17.73 -0.19
C LEU A 13 -24.43 -18.46 0.47
N SER A 14 -24.24 -19.71 0.06
CA SER A 14 -23.07 -20.53 0.31
C SER A 14 -21.81 -19.88 -0.29
N PRO A 15 -20.59 -20.34 0.07
CA PRO A 15 -19.29 -19.94 -0.53
C PRO A 15 -19.16 -20.01 -2.06
N ALA A 16 -20.24 -20.34 -2.77
CA ALA A 16 -20.33 -20.58 -4.21
C ALA A 16 -20.36 -19.30 -5.07
N LEU A 17 -20.18 -18.11 -4.49
CA LEU A 17 -20.11 -16.85 -5.25
C LEU A 17 -18.68 -16.45 -5.64
N PHE A 18 -17.67 -17.09 -5.07
CA PHE A 18 -16.30 -17.00 -5.55
C PHE A 18 -15.99 -18.26 -6.34
N ALA A 19 -15.39 -18.11 -7.53
CA ALA A 19 -14.78 -19.25 -8.18
C ALA A 19 -13.84 -19.91 -7.15
N GLN A 20 -13.98 -21.21 -6.96
CA GLN A 20 -13.09 -22.00 -6.14
C GLN A 20 -12.35 -22.94 -7.08
N VAL A 21 -11.03 -22.90 -7.04
CA VAL A 21 -10.19 -23.83 -7.79
C VAL A 21 -10.33 -25.21 -7.16
N ASN A 22 -10.84 -26.16 -7.93
CA ASN A 22 -11.05 -27.51 -7.46
C ASN A 22 -9.71 -28.16 -7.09
N GLY A 23 -9.61 -28.84 -5.96
CA GLY A 23 -8.34 -29.44 -5.50
C GLY A 23 -7.38 -28.48 -4.78
N PHE A 24 -7.81 -27.24 -4.50
CA PHE A 24 -7.14 -26.33 -3.57
C PHE A 24 -8.14 -25.74 -2.58
N THR A 25 -7.78 -25.75 -1.30
CA THR A 25 -8.52 -25.10 -0.22
C THR A 25 -7.70 -23.91 0.29
N PRO A 26 -8.14 -22.65 0.06
CA PRO A 26 -7.43 -21.47 0.56
C PRO A 26 -7.52 -21.35 2.08
N ALA A 27 -6.65 -20.52 2.67
CA ALA A 27 -6.76 -20.10 4.07
C ALA A 27 -8.05 -19.29 4.29
N GLU A 28 -8.51 -19.23 5.55
CA GLU A 28 -9.64 -18.39 5.93
C GLU A 28 -9.40 -16.92 5.54
N GLY A 29 -10.41 -16.27 4.98
CA GLY A 29 -10.29 -14.90 4.45
C GLY A 29 -9.77 -14.79 3.02
N TYR A 30 -9.54 -15.90 2.33
CA TYR A 30 -9.08 -15.91 0.95
C TYR A 30 -9.91 -16.84 0.06
N HIS A 31 -9.92 -16.54 -1.23
CA HIS A 31 -10.51 -17.36 -2.28
C HIS A 31 -9.49 -17.58 -3.40
N ALA A 32 -9.74 -18.58 -4.26
CA ALA A 32 -8.82 -18.96 -5.32
C ALA A 32 -9.50 -18.94 -6.68
N VAL A 33 -8.99 -18.13 -7.62
CA VAL A 33 -9.56 -17.93 -8.95
C VAL A 33 -8.64 -18.54 -10.02
N PRO A 34 -9.16 -19.38 -10.93
CA PRO A 34 -8.35 -19.93 -12.02
C PRO A 34 -7.93 -18.84 -13.00
N LEU A 35 -6.66 -18.82 -13.38
CA LEU A 35 -6.13 -17.88 -14.38
C LEU A 35 -6.19 -18.45 -15.80
N TYR A 36 -6.54 -19.74 -15.97
CA TYR A 36 -6.59 -20.43 -17.26
C TYR A 36 -5.30 -20.27 -18.08
N LEU A 37 -4.15 -20.33 -17.39
CA LEU A 37 -2.82 -20.39 -17.96
C LEU A 37 -2.18 -21.71 -17.52
N THR A 38 -1.26 -22.23 -18.33
CA THR A 38 -0.48 -23.44 -18.04
C THR A 38 0.97 -23.20 -18.48
N GLY A 39 1.93 -23.61 -17.68
CA GLY A 39 3.35 -23.41 -17.96
C GLY A 39 4.25 -23.79 -16.79
N SER A 40 5.56 -23.63 -16.96
CA SER A 40 6.55 -23.92 -15.93
C SER A 40 6.89 -22.70 -15.07
N VAL A 41 6.91 -21.51 -15.67
CA VAL A 41 7.24 -20.24 -14.99
C VAL A 41 6.32 -19.12 -15.45
N LEU A 42 6.07 -18.13 -14.58
CA LEU A 42 5.22 -16.97 -14.85
C LEU A 42 5.81 -15.73 -14.19
N ALA A 43 5.69 -14.58 -14.85
CA ALA A 43 5.94 -13.27 -14.23
C ALA A 43 4.93 -12.23 -14.69
N VAL A 44 4.61 -11.30 -13.80
CA VAL A 44 3.72 -10.18 -14.06
C VAL A 44 4.53 -8.88 -14.11
N SER A 45 4.27 -8.04 -15.11
CA SER A 45 4.94 -6.76 -15.28
C SER A 45 4.30 -5.69 -14.39
N PRO A 46 4.96 -4.52 -14.19
CA PRO A 46 4.37 -3.42 -13.43
C PRO A 46 3.01 -2.94 -13.94
N SER A 47 2.76 -2.98 -15.27
CA SER A 47 1.44 -2.65 -15.85
C SER A 47 0.43 -3.80 -15.83
N GLY A 48 0.80 -4.97 -15.31
CA GLY A 48 -0.08 -6.15 -15.24
C GLY A 48 -0.02 -7.10 -16.44
N LYS A 49 0.91 -6.91 -17.39
CA LYS A 49 1.14 -7.90 -18.47
C LYS A 49 1.69 -9.19 -17.88
N VAL A 50 1.35 -10.33 -18.49
CA VAL A 50 1.80 -11.64 -17.99
C VAL A 50 2.66 -12.34 -19.01
N ALA A 51 3.85 -12.78 -18.60
CA ALA A 51 4.70 -13.66 -19.39
C ALA A 51 4.64 -15.08 -18.80
N VAL A 52 4.42 -16.09 -19.66
CA VAL A 52 4.35 -17.50 -19.28
C VAL A 52 5.35 -18.30 -20.09
N GLY A 53 6.29 -18.94 -19.41
CA GLY A 53 7.22 -19.91 -19.99
C GLY A 53 6.61 -21.30 -20.02
N VAL A 54 6.67 -21.97 -21.17
CA VAL A 54 6.15 -23.32 -21.36
C VAL A 54 7.26 -24.21 -21.92
N GLY A 55 7.66 -25.19 -21.11
CA GLY A 55 8.70 -26.15 -21.48
C GLY A 55 8.24 -27.19 -22.51
N SER A 56 9.21 -27.80 -23.19
CA SER A 56 9.04 -28.89 -24.15
C SER A 56 10.27 -29.79 -24.16
N PHE A 57 10.11 -31.05 -23.74
CA PHE A 57 11.20 -32.06 -23.72
C PHE A 57 11.87 -32.26 -25.10
N GLY A 58 11.09 -32.16 -26.18
CA GLY A 58 11.59 -32.36 -27.55
C GLY A 58 12.12 -31.09 -28.21
N GLY A 59 12.08 -29.96 -27.51
CA GLY A 59 12.37 -28.63 -28.05
C GLY A 59 11.18 -27.83 -28.53
N GLY A 60 11.42 -26.58 -28.89
CA GLY A 60 10.36 -25.62 -29.17
C GLY A 60 9.72 -25.05 -27.91
N GLY A 61 10.45 -24.98 -26.80
CA GLY A 61 10.03 -24.24 -25.62
C GLY A 61 9.68 -22.80 -25.98
N ARG A 62 8.65 -22.25 -25.33
CA ARG A 62 8.12 -20.93 -25.68
C ARG A 62 7.86 -20.03 -24.48
N ILE A 63 7.91 -18.73 -24.71
CA ILE A 63 7.44 -17.70 -23.78
C ILE A 63 6.30 -16.94 -24.46
N ASP A 64 5.11 -16.99 -23.86
CA ASP A 64 3.92 -16.27 -24.32
C ASP A 64 3.69 -15.04 -23.44
N VAL A 65 3.45 -13.87 -24.05
CA VAL A 65 3.18 -12.59 -23.35
C VAL A 65 1.76 -12.14 -23.63
N TYR A 66 0.99 -11.94 -22.57
CA TYR A 66 -0.40 -11.50 -22.58
C TYR A 66 -0.53 -10.06 -22.06
N ASP A 67 -1.59 -9.38 -22.48
CA ASP A 67 -1.84 -7.97 -22.13
C ASP A 67 -2.23 -7.75 -20.66
N ARG A 68 -2.79 -8.77 -19.99
CA ARG A 68 -3.25 -8.68 -18.60
C ARG A 68 -3.26 -10.05 -17.91
N ILE A 69 -3.26 -10.06 -16.59
CA ILE A 69 -3.42 -11.29 -15.79
C ILE A 69 -4.87 -11.80 -15.75
N ASP A 70 -5.83 -10.88 -15.63
CA ASP A 70 -7.26 -11.19 -15.61
C ASP A 70 -7.63 -12.02 -16.84
N PRO A 71 -8.18 -13.24 -16.68
CA PRO A 71 -8.56 -14.07 -17.82
C PRO A 71 -9.64 -13.43 -18.72
N ASN A 72 -10.43 -12.49 -18.21
CA ASN A 72 -11.51 -11.87 -18.97
C ASN A 72 -10.97 -10.92 -20.05
N GLY A 73 -11.19 -11.27 -21.31
CA GLY A 73 -10.75 -10.46 -22.45
C GLY A 73 -9.24 -10.45 -22.67
N ARG A 74 -8.48 -11.32 -21.97
CA ARG A 74 -7.04 -11.45 -22.13
C ARG A 74 -6.66 -11.80 -23.57
N THR A 75 -5.66 -11.13 -24.08
CA THR A 75 -5.14 -11.31 -25.44
C THR A 75 -3.66 -11.65 -25.42
N LEU A 76 -3.26 -12.57 -26.30
CA LEU A 76 -1.86 -12.88 -26.54
C LEU A 76 -1.26 -11.76 -27.39
N LEU A 77 -0.20 -11.11 -26.89
CA LEU A 77 0.51 -10.04 -27.57
C LEU A 77 1.67 -10.60 -28.42
N HIS A 78 2.50 -11.45 -27.80
CA HIS A 78 3.73 -11.96 -28.42
C HIS A 78 4.03 -13.39 -27.97
N SER A 79 4.71 -14.14 -28.84
CA SER A 79 5.28 -15.44 -28.51
C SER A 79 6.73 -15.50 -28.98
N LEU A 80 7.62 -15.93 -28.09
CA LEU A 80 8.99 -16.31 -28.41
C LEU A 80 9.06 -17.84 -28.43
N VAL A 81 9.43 -18.42 -29.57
CA VAL A 81 9.60 -19.87 -29.72
C VAL A 81 10.98 -20.13 -30.32
N ARG A 82 11.72 -21.07 -29.73
CA ARG A 82 13.06 -21.46 -30.19
C ARG A 82 13.22 -22.97 -30.14
N ASP A 83 13.80 -23.53 -31.21
CA ASP A 83 14.02 -24.97 -31.31
C ASP A 83 14.98 -25.48 -30.25
N GLU A 84 15.89 -24.66 -29.75
CA GLU A 84 16.84 -25.00 -28.68
C GLU A 84 16.27 -24.89 -27.26
N TYR A 85 15.16 -24.16 -27.05
CA TYR A 85 14.59 -24.03 -25.71
C TYR A 85 13.87 -25.31 -25.31
N ARG A 86 14.12 -25.77 -24.07
CA ARG A 86 13.51 -26.96 -23.48
C ARG A 86 12.76 -26.59 -22.21
N PHE A 87 13.44 -26.03 -21.21
CA PHE A 87 12.86 -25.74 -19.90
C PHE A 87 13.29 -24.36 -19.43
N PHE A 88 12.38 -23.66 -18.77
CA PHE A 88 12.67 -22.37 -18.18
C PHE A 88 12.70 -22.52 -16.66
N GLY A 89 13.78 -22.07 -16.02
CA GLY A 89 13.92 -22.13 -14.56
C GLY A 89 13.32 -20.93 -13.84
N GLY A 90 13.27 -19.78 -14.51
CA GLY A 90 12.73 -18.53 -13.99
C GLY A 90 12.49 -17.50 -15.09
N ILE A 91 11.59 -16.57 -14.80
CA ILE A 91 11.29 -15.42 -15.65
C ILE A 91 10.98 -14.22 -14.76
N ALA A 92 11.43 -13.03 -15.14
CA ALA A 92 11.15 -11.78 -14.44
C ALA A 92 11.09 -10.61 -15.42
N TRP A 93 10.33 -9.57 -15.06
CA TRP A 93 10.34 -8.30 -15.78
C TRP A 93 11.42 -7.39 -15.20
N ARG A 94 12.33 -6.89 -16.05
CA ARG A 94 13.27 -5.82 -15.69
C ARG A 94 12.57 -4.48 -15.56
N ASP A 95 11.64 -4.27 -16.46
CA ASP A 95 10.79 -3.12 -16.59
C ASP A 95 9.54 -3.58 -17.35
N ASP A 96 8.65 -2.66 -17.67
CA ASP A 96 7.40 -3.02 -18.33
C ASP A 96 7.54 -3.46 -19.80
N SER A 97 8.76 -3.45 -20.34
CA SER A 97 9.07 -3.79 -21.73
C SER A 97 10.06 -4.93 -21.91
N THR A 98 10.88 -5.23 -20.90
CA THR A 98 12.01 -6.15 -21.03
C THR A 98 11.91 -7.28 -20.02
N LEU A 99 11.93 -8.50 -20.56
CA LEU A 99 12.03 -9.74 -19.78
C LEU A 99 13.50 -10.11 -19.57
N VAL A 100 13.75 -10.79 -18.46
CA VAL A 100 14.90 -11.65 -18.22
C VAL A 100 14.41 -13.05 -17.87
N PHE A 101 15.07 -14.08 -18.36
CA PHE A 101 14.68 -15.47 -18.11
C PHE A 101 15.87 -16.40 -18.18
N THR A 102 15.74 -17.57 -17.55
CA THR A 102 16.74 -18.65 -17.62
C THR A 102 16.24 -19.80 -18.49
N GLU A 103 17.16 -20.47 -19.16
CA GLU A 103 16.92 -21.75 -19.81
C GLU A 103 17.74 -22.82 -19.08
N ASN A 104 17.05 -23.85 -18.61
CA ASN A 104 17.53 -24.89 -17.70
C ASN A 104 17.37 -26.29 -18.32
N GLY A 105 17.54 -26.39 -19.63
CA GLY A 105 17.51 -27.65 -20.34
C GLY A 105 18.84 -27.94 -21.00
N ASP A 106 19.04 -27.36 -22.17
CA ASP A 106 20.24 -27.61 -22.97
C ASP A 106 21.25 -26.44 -22.85
N LEU A 107 20.85 -25.28 -22.33
CA LEU A 107 21.64 -24.04 -22.42
C LEU A 107 22.26 -23.57 -21.10
N ASP A 108 21.66 -23.85 -19.95
CA ASP A 108 22.20 -23.51 -18.62
C ASP A 108 22.72 -22.04 -18.54
N THR A 109 21.83 -21.11 -18.91
CA THR A 109 22.17 -19.68 -19.02
C THR A 109 20.95 -18.77 -18.90
N ALA A 110 21.17 -17.45 -18.88
CA ALA A 110 20.14 -16.43 -18.84
C ALA A 110 20.13 -15.55 -20.10
N PHE A 111 18.94 -15.04 -20.42
CA PHE A 111 18.66 -14.20 -21.57
C PHE A 111 17.88 -12.95 -21.17
N SER A 112 17.96 -11.93 -22.00
CA SER A 112 17.06 -10.76 -21.98
C SER A 112 16.29 -10.67 -23.29
N TRP A 113 15.02 -10.32 -23.23
CA TRP A 113 14.18 -10.19 -24.41
C TRP A 113 13.16 -9.08 -24.26
N THR A 114 13.06 -8.24 -25.29
CA THR A 114 11.99 -7.24 -25.43
C THR A 114 10.94 -7.81 -26.38
N PRO A 115 9.72 -8.14 -25.92
CA PRO A 115 8.67 -8.68 -26.76
C PRO A 115 8.41 -7.81 -28.00
N GLY A 116 8.27 -8.45 -29.16
CA GLY A 116 8.11 -7.78 -30.45
C GLY A 116 9.41 -7.41 -31.17
N ASN A 117 10.58 -7.50 -30.51
CA ASN A 117 11.89 -7.24 -31.13
C ASN A 117 12.72 -8.54 -31.32
N PRO A 118 13.50 -8.67 -32.41
CA PRO A 118 14.31 -9.87 -32.69
C PRO A 118 15.76 -9.78 -32.15
N PRO A 119 16.46 -10.93 -31.97
CA PRO A 119 16.17 -12.06 -31.07
C PRO A 119 16.60 -11.77 -29.60
N PRO A 120 16.29 -12.67 -28.63
CA PRO A 120 16.81 -12.56 -27.26
C PRO A 120 18.33 -12.41 -27.21
N VAL A 121 18.81 -11.65 -26.23
CA VAL A 121 20.22 -11.38 -25.97
C VAL A 121 20.70 -12.27 -24.83
N GLU A 122 21.75 -13.07 -25.07
CA GLU A 122 22.44 -13.82 -24.01
C GLU A 122 23.03 -12.86 -22.98
N LEU A 123 22.67 -13.05 -21.71
CA LEU A 123 23.22 -12.29 -20.58
C LEU A 123 24.49 -12.93 -20.03
N SER A 124 24.65 -14.23 -20.24
CA SER A 124 25.80 -15.02 -19.83
C SER A 124 26.08 -16.12 -20.85
N PRO A 125 27.31 -16.68 -20.92
CA PRO A 125 27.62 -17.76 -21.85
C PRO A 125 26.81 -19.02 -21.55
N VAL A 126 26.44 -19.76 -22.59
CA VAL A 126 25.85 -21.11 -22.47
C VAL A 126 26.69 -22.00 -21.55
N GLY A 127 26.06 -22.69 -20.61
CA GLY A 127 26.71 -23.58 -19.62
C GLY A 127 27.35 -22.86 -18.43
N SER A 128 27.21 -21.54 -18.32
CA SER A 128 27.85 -20.78 -17.22
C SER A 128 27.06 -20.80 -15.92
N ILE A 129 25.77 -21.19 -15.96
CA ILE A 129 24.90 -21.29 -14.79
C ILE A 129 24.26 -22.69 -14.79
N PRO A 130 24.94 -23.70 -14.23
CA PRO A 130 24.39 -25.05 -14.13
C PRO A 130 23.09 -25.06 -13.34
N ASP A 131 22.11 -25.85 -13.77
CA ASP A 131 20.81 -26.00 -13.10
C ASP A 131 20.10 -24.65 -12.89
N ALA A 132 20.17 -23.77 -13.89
CA ALA A 132 19.69 -22.39 -13.83
C ALA A 132 18.21 -22.32 -13.42
N GLY A 133 17.94 -22.01 -12.16
CA GLY A 133 16.60 -21.92 -11.62
C GLY A 133 16.03 -20.51 -11.76
N GLU A 134 15.51 -19.99 -10.64
CA GLU A 134 14.76 -18.75 -10.61
C GLU A 134 15.66 -17.53 -10.87
N ILE A 135 15.11 -16.49 -11.52
CA ILE A 135 15.82 -15.26 -11.83
C ILE A 135 15.09 -14.07 -11.21
N ALA A 136 15.85 -13.18 -10.58
CA ALA A 136 15.35 -11.93 -10.05
C ALA A 136 16.34 -10.80 -10.33
N LEU A 137 15.99 -9.58 -9.92
CA LEU A 137 16.79 -8.40 -10.15
C LEU A 137 17.07 -7.69 -8.83
N ILE A 138 18.33 -7.38 -8.57
CA ILE A 138 18.76 -6.53 -7.47
C ILE A 138 19.32 -5.25 -8.08
N ASN A 139 18.69 -4.10 -7.81
CA ASN A 139 19.08 -2.81 -8.40
C ASN A 139 19.23 -2.88 -9.94
N GLY A 140 18.35 -3.65 -10.60
CA GLY A 140 18.37 -3.87 -12.05
C GLY A 140 19.40 -4.90 -12.56
N ALA A 141 20.29 -5.41 -11.71
CA ALA A 141 21.25 -6.46 -12.05
C ALA A 141 20.62 -7.86 -11.87
N PRO A 142 20.70 -8.75 -12.88
CA PRO A 142 20.15 -10.09 -12.77
C PRO A 142 20.92 -10.98 -11.79
N ILE A 143 20.19 -11.69 -10.95
CA ILE A 143 20.69 -12.80 -10.14
C ILE A 143 19.91 -14.07 -10.47
N VAL A 144 20.59 -15.21 -10.48
CA VAL A 144 20.00 -16.52 -10.78
C VAL A 144 20.26 -17.47 -9.63
N PHE A 145 19.19 -18.06 -9.08
CA PHE A 145 19.28 -19.12 -8.10
C PHE A 145 19.37 -20.47 -8.81
N ALA A 146 20.53 -21.12 -8.72
CA ALA A 146 20.82 -22.42 -9.31
C ALA A 146 20.45 -23.55 -8.35
N ASN A 147 19.59 -24.47 -8.81
CA ASN A 147 18.94 -25.49 -7.98
C ASN A 147 19.70 -26.83 -8.07
N GLY A 148 21.02 -26.78 -7.90
CA GLY A 148 21.93 -27.90 -8.18
C GLY A 148 21.78 -29.13 -7.27
N GLY A 149 21.01 -29.02 -6.18
CA GLY A 149 20.76 -30.14 -5.26
C GLY A 149 21.52 -30.08 -3.94
N PRO A 150 21.54 -31.20 -3.19
CA PRO A 150 22.12 -31.25 -1.85
C PRO A 150 23.58 -30.82 -1.80
N GLY A 151 23.86 -29.70 -1.12
CA GLY A 151 25.20 -29.14 -0.95
C GLY A 151 25.76 -28.45 -2.19
N THR A 152 24.94 -28.21 -3.21
CA THR A 152 25.37 -27.66 -4.51
C THR A 152 24.54 -26.46 -4.98
N ASN A 153 23.49 -26.05 -4.25
CA ASN A 153 22.72 -24.85 -4.58
C ASN A 153 23.60 -23.60 -4.49
N ARG A 154 23.39 -22.63 -5.39
CA ARG A 154 24.21 -21.40 -5.53
C ARG A 154 23.39 -20.24 -6.05
N VAL A 155 23.74 -19.01 -5.71
CA VAL A 155 23.24 -17.83 -6.41
C VAL A 155 24.34 -17.25 -7.29
N TYR A 156 24.03 -17.02 -8.56
CA TYR A 156 24.92 -16.39 -9.53
C TYR A 156 24.49 -14.95 -9.78
N GLY A 157 25.44 -14.03 -9.78
CA GLY A 157 25.26 -12.68 -10.33
C GLY A 157 25.65 -12.64 -11.79
N ILE A 158 25.00 -11.80 -12.59
CA ILE A 158 25.36 -11.60 -13.99
C ILE A 158 25.76 -10.15 -14.22
N ALA A 159 27.00 -9.95 -14.68
CA ALA A 159 27.52 -8.63 -15.03
C ALA A 159 28.44 -8.72 -16.24
N SER A 160 28.36 -7.71 -17.12
CA SER A 160 29.25 -7.58 -18.29
C SER A 160 29.33 -8.85 -19.17
N GLY A 161 28.21 -9.57 -19.33
CA GLY A 161 28.17 -10.78 -20.15
C GLY A 161 28.78 -12.03 -19.49
N SER A 162 28.94 -12.04 -18.17
CA SER A 162 29.52 -13.17 -17.41
C SER A 162 28.73 -13.45 -16.14
N ALA A 163 28.60 -14.74 -15.80
CA ALA A 163 28.05 -15.19 -14.53
C ALA A 163 29.17 -15.42 -13.50
N PHE A 164 28.91 -15.08 -12.24
CA PHE A 164 29.85 -15.29 -11.13
C PHE A 164 29.10 -15.72 -9.85
N ASP A 165 29.71 -16.60 -9.06
CA ASP A 165 29.13 -17.16 -7.84
C ASP A 165 29.09 -16.10 -6.71
N LEU A 166 27.91 -15.85 -6.14
CA LEU A 166 27.71 -14.88 -5.07
C LEU A 166 27.79 -15.52 -3.68
N THR A 167 27.35 -16.76 -3.53
CA THR A 167 27.12 -17.42 -2.22
C THR A 167 28.13 -18.51 -1.90
N GLY A 168 28.74 -19.14 -2.91
CA GLY A 168 29.28 -20.49 -2.78
C GLY A 168 28.16 -21.54 -2.72
N ALA A 169 28.55 -22.81 -2.64
CA ALA A 169 27.62 -23.93 -2.57
C ALA A 169 26.99 -24.06 -1.17
N PHE A 170 25.67 -24.25 -1.10
CA PHE A 170 24.94 -24.36 0.16
C PHE A 170 23.71 -25.27 0.08
N GLY A 171 23.02 -25.40 1.21
CA GLY A 171 21.78 -26.15 1.36
C GLY A 171 22.00 -27.65 1.57
N VAL A 172 20.97 -28.33 2.08
CA VAL A 172 21.00 -29.79 2.34
C VAL A 172 20.01 -30.57 1.48
N GLY A 173 19.09 -29.87 0.82
CA GLY A 173 18.21 -30.41 -0.22
C GLY A 173 18.42 -29.69 -1.56
N TYR A 174 17.44 -29.80 -2.44
CA TYR A 174 17.32 -29.05 -3.69
C TYR A 174 16.81 -27.63 -3.44
N GLY A 175 17.41 -26.65 -4.13
CA GLY A 175 16.94 -25.27 -4.16
C GLY A 175 15.56 -25.17 -4.81
N GLY A 176 14.74 -24.24 -4.32
CA GLY A 176 13.40 -24.00 -4.86
C GLY A 176 12.79 -22.71 -4.35
N GLY A 177 12.55 -21.76 -5.26
CA GLY A 177 12.02 -20.46 -4.91
C GLY A 177 13.07 -19.42 -4.54
N MET A 178 12.90 -18.19 -5.02
CA MET A 178 13.64 -17.01 -4.61
C MET A 178 12.69 -15.82 -4.45
N ALA A 179 12.83 -15.06 -3.36
CA ALA A 179 12.08 -13.83 -3.13
C ALA A 179 12.97 -12.73 -2.56
N LEU A 180 12.57 -11.47 -2.72
CA LEU A 180 13.34 -10.31 -2.31
C LEU A 180 12.46 -9.41 -1.44
N PHE A 181 12.97 -9.00 -0.28
CA PHE A 181 12.28 -8.08 0.61
C PHE A 181 13.29 -7.35 1.50
N GLY A 182 13.06 -6.06 1.77
CA GLY A 182 13.89 -5.29 2.71
C GLY A 182 15.38 -5.20 2.35
N GLY A 183 15.75 -5.39 1.08
CA GLY A 183 17.16 -5.44 0.63
C GLY A 183 17.86 -6.79 0.88
N GLU A 184 17.13 -7.79 1.37
CA GLU A 184 17.59 -9.17 1.55
C GLU A 184 17.05 -10.10 0.45
N VAL A 185 17.68 -11.27 0.32
CA VAL A 185 17.27 -12.33 -0.60
C VAL A 185 16.90 -13.57 0.21
N PHE A 186 15.73 -14.13 -0.07
CA PHE A 186 15.22 -15.34 0.52
C PHE A 186 15.32 -16.48 -0.49
N LEU A 187 15.94 -17.59 -0.08
CA LEU A 187 16.28 -18.72 -0.95
C LEU A 187 15.70 -20.00 -0.37
N GLY A 188 14.78 -20.65 -1.07
CA GLY A 188 14.17 -21.86 -0.58
C GLY A 188 15.07 -23.08 -0.77
N ASP A 189 15.03 -23.98 0.19
CA ASP A 189 15.72 -25.26 0.18
C ASP A 189 14.73 -26.32 0.66
N THR A 190 14.55 -27.37 -0.13
CA THR A 190 13.68 -28.50 0.24
C THR A 190 14.10 -29.15 1.56
N ALA A 191 15.36 -29.04 1.96
CA ALA A 191 15.93 -29.68 3.14
C ALA A 191 15.64 -31.20 3.24
N ASP A 192 15.30 -31.80 2.10
CA ASP A 192 14.82 -33.17 1.97
C ASP A 192 15.48 -33.85 0.76
N PRO A 193 16.78 -34.20 0.88
CA PRO A 193 17.57 -34.70 -0.25
C PRO A 193 17.03 -36.00 -0.87
N ASN A 194 16.16 -36.72 -0.15
CA ASN A 194 15.58 -37.99 -0.60
C ASN A 194 14.06 -37.92 -0.78
N PHE A 195 13.45 -36.73 -0.72
CA PHE A 195 11.98 -36.54 -0.80
C PHE A 195 11.22 -37.46 0.18
N SER A 196 11.74 -37.57 1.39
CA SER A 196 11.20 -38.40 2.49
C SER A 196 10.04 -37.76 3.26
N GLY A 197 9.63 -36.55 2.86
CA GLY A 197 8.56 -35.78 3.49
C GLY A 197 9.05 -34.85 4.60
N LEU A 198 10.32 -34.44 4.57
CA LEU A 198 10.85 -33.49 5.55
C LEU A 198 10.37 -32.06 5.23
N PRO A 199 10.18 -31.21 6.25
CA PRO A 199 9.84 -29.82 6.03
C PRO A 199 11.01 -29.08 5.37
N GLY A 200 10.70 -28.18 4.44
CA GLY A 200 11.69 -27.30 3.83
C GLY A 200 12.19 -26.22 4.78
N GLN A 201 13.09 -25.39 4.26
CA GLN A 201 13.64 -24.23 4.93
C GLN A 201 13.83 -23.07 3.95
N VAL A 202 13.88 -21.86 4.49
CA VAL A 202 14.16 -20.63 3.74
C VAL A 202 15.42 -20.01 4.31
N TRP A 203 16.46 -19.91 3.48
CA TRP A 203 17.69 -19.19 3.79
C TRP A 203 17.48 -17.70 3.60
N ARG A 204 17.95 -16.91 4.56
CA ARG A 204 18.08 -15.46 4.42
C ARG A 204 19.51 -15.11 4.04
N ALA A 205 19.64 -14.28 3.01
CA ALA A 205 20.93 -13.94 2.43
C ALA A 205 21.04 -12.43 2.21
N GLN A 206 22.18 -11.86 2.60
CA GLN A 206 22.46 -10.43 2.51
C GLN A 206 23.39 -10.15 1.32
N PRO A 207 22.96 -9.39 0.30
CA PRO A 207 23.84 -8.94 -0.77
C PRO A 207 25.00 -8.08 -0.26
N ARG A 208 26.21 -8.30 -0.81
CA ARG A 208 27.41 -7.51 -0.57
C ARG A 208 27.75 -6.65 -1.78
N TYR A 209 28.13 -5.40 -1.52
CA TYR A 209 28.49 -4.44 -2.56
C TYR A 209 29.92 -3.91 -2.39
N THR A 210 30.57 -3.60 -3.50
CA THR A 210 31.85 -2.89 -3.52
C THR A 210 31.79 -1.80 -4.58
N ASN A 211 31.93 -0.54 -4.16
CA ASN A 211 31.76 0.63 -5.04
C ASN A 211 30.41 0.67 -5.78
N GLY A 212 29.35 0.13 -5.17
CA GLY A 212 28.01 0.05 -5.76
C GLY A 212 27.74 -1.21 -6.60
N ASP A 213 28.78 -1.98 -6.95
CA ASP A 213 28.63 -3.23 -7.70
C ASP A 213 28.36 -4.41 -6.77
N LEU A 214 27.44 -5.29 -7.16
CA LEU A 214 27.16 -6.54 -6.45
C LEU A 214 28.35 -7.51 -6.59
N THR A 215 29.01 -7.85 -5.49
CA THR A 215 30.23 -8.68 -5.50
C THR A 215 30.10 -9.99 -4.73
N GLY A 216 29.02 -10.18 -3.98
CA GLY A 216 28.78 -11.43 -3.27
C GLY A 216 27.48 -11.39 -2.46
N MET A 217 27.25 -12.44 -1.68
CA MET A 217 26.10 -12.57 -0.81
C MET A 217 26.47 -13.41 0.40
N ASP A 218 26.09 -12.97 1.60
CA ASP A 218 26.31 -13.68 2.86
C ASP A 218 25.05 -14.46 3.24
N LEU A 219 25.17 -15.76 3.48
CA LEU A 219 24.09 -16.56 4.08
C LEU A 219 24.06 -16.27 5.58
N ILE A 220 22.91 -15.83 6.08
CA ILE A 220 22.75 -15.36 7.47
C ILE A 220 22.22 -16.48 8.36
N ASP A 221 21.01 -16.95 8.08
CA ASP A 221 20.32 -18.00 8.80
C ASP A 221 19.32 -18.74 7.90
N ALA A 222 18.75 -19.83 8.41
CA ALA A 222 17.71 -20.60 7.74
C ALA A 222 16.50 -20.77 8.67
N ALA A 223 15.33 -20.38 8.21
CA ALA A 223 14.06 -20.55 8.91
C ALA A 223 13.38 -21.85 8.47
N SER A 224 12.93 -22.66 9.43
CA SER A 224 12.23 -23.92 9.14
C SER A 224 10.77 -23.68 8.75
N LEU A 225 10.27 -24.43 7.76
CA LEU A 225 8.87 -24.42 7.33
C LEU A 225 8.01 -25.47 8.07
N ALA A 226 8.52 -26.13 9.12
CA ALA A 226 7.84 -27.24 9.79
C ALA A 226 6.44 -26.90 10.31
N GLY A 227 6.21 -25.67 10.77
CA GLY A 227 4.89 -25.22 11.24
C GLY A 227 3.85 -25.09 10.12
N GLY A 228 4.26 -25.08 8.86
CA GLY A 228 3.39 -25.08 7.68
C GLY A 228 2.78 -26.42 7.28
N LEU A 229 3.18 -27.50 7.97
CA LEU A 229 2.68 -28.89 7.78
C LEU A 229 2.91 -29.48 6.38
N GLY A 230 3.72 -28.81 5.57
CA GLY A 230 4.14 -29.24 4.24
C GLY A 230 5.50 -29.92 4.23
N SER A 231 5.93 -30.37 3.04
CA SER A 231 7.24 -30.96 2.80
C SER A 231 8.00 -30.19 1.73
N GLY A 232 9.29 -29.99 1.92
CA GLY A 232 10.13 -29.25 0.99
C GLY A 232 9.77 -27.76 0.86
N CYS A 233 10.41 -27.11 -0.11
CA CYS A 233 10.20 -25.74 -0.54
C CYS A 233 10.50 -25.68 -2.04
N ALA A 234 9.51 -25.37 -2.88
CA ALA A 234 9.64 -25.42 -4.34
C ALA A 234 9.50 -24.05 -5.03
N GLY A 235 8.93 -23.07 -4.35
CA GLY A 235 8.67 -21.73 -4.84
C GLY A 235 8.48 -20.78 -3.68
N LEU A 236 8.87 -19.52 -3.87
CA LEU A 236 8.77 -18.46 -2.86
C LEU A 236 8.16 -17.22 -3.48
N ALA A 237 7.39 -16.48 -2.68
CA ALA A 237 6.99 -15.11 -2.97
C ALA A 237 6.94 -14.32 -1.67
N THR A 238 7.09 -13.01 -1.76
CA THR A 238 6.95 -12.09 -0.63
C THR A 238 5.85 -11.09 -0.91
N ASP A 239 5.06 -10.76 0.10
CA ASP A 239 4.22 -9.56 0.04
C ASP A 239 5.03 -8.29 0.41
N PRO A 240 4.51 -7.08 0.12
CA PRO A 240 5.16 -5.81 0.43
C PRO A 240 5.34 -5.51 1.92
N HIS A 241 4.77 -6.35 2.80
CA HIS A 241 4.88 -6.22 4.25
C HIS A 241 5.82 -7.27 4.87
N GLY A 242 6.48 -8.09 4.04
CA GLY A 242 7.54 -9.00 4.46
C GLY A 242 7.08 -10.39 4.86
N ALA A 243 5.82 -10.77 4.65
CA ALA A 243 5.44 -12.17 4.78
C ALA A 243 5.96 -12.97 3.59
N ILE A 244 6.59 -14.11 3.88
CA ILE A 244 7.09 -15.04 2.86
C ILE A 244 6.08 -16.17 2.69
N TYR A 245 5.65 -16.41 1.46
CA TYR A 245 4.82 -17.54 1.07
C TYR A 245 5.70 -18.57 0.39
N ALA A 246 5.58 -19.82 0.81
CA ALA A 246 6.35 -20.94 0.29
C ALA A 246 5.43 -22.07 -0.16
N SER A 247 5.74 -22.68 -1.31
CA SER A 247 5.07 -23.90 -1.75
C SER A 247 5.79 -25.12 -1.14
N SER A 248 5.07 -25.91 -0.35
CA SER A 248 5.63 -26.98 0.49
C SER A 248 4.83 -28.28 0.35
N GLY A 249 4.87 -28.88 -0.84
CA GLY A 249 4.16 -30.14 -1.11
C GLY A 249 2.64 -29.97 -0.98
N ALA A 250 2.03 -30.60 0.02
CA ALA A 250 0.57 -30.55 0.19
C ALA A 250 0.03 -29.22 0.73
N THR A 251 0.88 -28.27 1.12
CA THR A 251 0.44 -26.97 1.64
C THR A 251 1.16 -25.83 0.94
N LEU A 252 0.54 -24.65 0.96
CA LEU A 252 1.32 -23.42 0.98
C LEU A 252 1.60 -23.08 2.45
N THR A 253 2.76 -22.50 2.72
CA THR A 253 3.19 -22.10 4.05
C THR A 253 3.45 -20.60 4.06
N ARG A 254 2.90 -19.89 5.04
CA ARG A 254 3.25 -18.50 5.32
C ARG A 254 4.29 -18.47 6.44
N LEU A 255 5.39 -17.77 6.23
CA LEU A 255 6.44 -17.50 7.19
C LEU A 255 6.45 -16.00 7.51
N LEU A 256 6.17 -15.64 8.76
CA LEU A 256 6.16 -14.26 9.23
C LEU A 256 6.77 -14.20 10.64
N GLY A 257 7.71 -13.28 10.88
CA GLY A 257 8.40 -13.18 12.18
C GLY A 257 9.07 -14.49 12.62
N GLY A 258 9.58 -15.29 11.67
CA GLY A 258 10.18 -16.61 11.92
C GLY A 258 9.20 -17.74 12.21
N SER A 259 7.89 -17.47 12.22
CA SER A 259 6.83 -18.47 12.47
C SER A 259 6.22 -18.97 11.17
N ALA A 260 6.37 -20.27 10.90
CA ALA A 260 5.74 -20.95 9.76
C ALA A 260 4.34 -21.45 10.13
N MET A 261 3.35 -21.21 9.27
CA MET A 261 1.96 -21.64 9.43
C MET A 261 1.32 -22.05 8.09
N PRO A 262 0.34 -22.95 8.07
CA PRO A 262 -0.33 -23.34 6.83
C PRO A 262 -1.09 -22.15 6.21
N PHE A 263 -1.03 -22.01 4.89
CA PHE A 263 -1.67 -20.97 4.08
C PHE A 263 -2.43 -21.59 2.89
N GLY A 264 -3.25 -22.59 3.17
CA GLY A 264 -3.99 -23.33 2.16
C GLY A 264 -3.38 -24.70 1.85
N VAL A 265 -4.22 -25.59 1.31
CA VAL A 265 -3.97 -27.03 1.22
C VAL A 265 -4.37 -27.54 -0.16
N PHE A 266 -3.53 -28.40 -0.73
CA PHE A 266 -3.80 -29.08 -1.99
C PHE A 266 -4.33 -30.49 -1.75
N ASP A 267 -5.31 -30.88 -2.55
CA ASP A 267 -5.75 -32.27 -2.64
C ASP A 267 -4.85 -33.05 -3.62
N GLY A 268 -4.86 -34.38 -3.48
CA GLY A 268 -4.17 -35.31 -4.37
C GLY A 268 -3.24 -36.25 -3.63
N ALA A 269 -2.77 -37.29 -4.31
CA ALA A 269 -1.89 -38.28 -3.70
C ALA A 269 -0.46 -37.74 -3.43
N PHE A 270 0.03 -36.85 -4.30
CA PHE A 270 1.37 -36.25 -4.24
C PHE A 270 1.38 -34.83 -4.83
N PRO A 271 0.66 -33.87 -4.22
CA PRO A 271 0.63 -32.50 -4.70
C PRO A 271 2.03 -31.86 -4.66
N PHE A 272 2.44 -31.24 -5.76
CA PHE A 272 3.72 -30.53 -5.89
C PHE A 272 3.52 -29.14 -6.53
N PRO A 273 2.94 -28.18 -5.80
CA PRO A 273 2.85 -26.80 -6.27
C PRO A 273 4.27 -26.23 -6.45
N THR A 274 4.48 -25.51 -7.54
CA THR A 274 5.82 -24.98 -7.89
C THR A 274 5.88 -23.46 -7.68
N GLY A 275 6.20 -22.70 -8.74
CA GLY A 275 6.48 -21.28 -8.66
C GLY A 275 5.34 -20.47 -8.02
N LEU A 276 5.75 -19.44 -7.28
CA LEU A 276 4.86 -18.46 -6.66
C LEU A 276 5.22 -17.08 -7.21
N THR A 277 4.22 -16.23 -7.39
CA THR A 277 4.44 -14.83 -7.77
C THR A 277 3.43 -13.98 -7.03
N PHE A 278 3.89 -12.90 -6.42
CA PHE A 278 3.03 -11.94 -5.76
C PHE A 278 2.88 -10.67 -6.61
N VAL A 279 1.67 -10.13 -6.65
CA VAL A 279 1.36 -8.79 -7.18
C VAL A 279 0.36 -8.09 -6.28
N GLY A 280 0.37 -6.75 -6.27
CA GLY A 280 -0.50 -5.91 -5.44
C GLY A 280 0.26 -5.23 -4.31
N SER A 281 -0.46 -4.47 -3.48
CA SER A 281 0.10 -3.78 -2.31
C SER A 281 -0.24 -4.49 -1.00
N ARG A 282 -1.41 -5.14 -0.91
CA ARG A 282 -1.95 -5.70 0.35
C ARG A 282 -2.51 -7.09 0.24
N PHE A 283 -2.24 -7.93 1.24
CA PHE A 283 -2.66 -9.35 1.19
C PHE A 283 -3.09 -9.89 2.55
N LEU A 284 -4.11 -9.28 3.14
CA LEU A 284 -4.67 -9.66 4.43
C LEU A 284 -5.91 -10.56 4.24
N PRO A 285 -6.28 -11.38 5.25
CA PRO A 285 -7.54 -12.11 5.18
C PRO A 285 -8.68 -11.09 5.14
N PHE A 286 -9.59 -11.30 4.19
CA PHE A 286 -10.74 -10.45 3.90
C PHE A 286 -10.45 -9.07 3.29
N ASP A 287 -9.19 -8.76 3.03
CA ASP A 287 -8.77 -7.40 2.74
C ASP A 287 -7.49 -7.31 1.87
N GLY A 288 -7.48 -6.37 0.92
CA GLY A 288 -6.36 -6.10 0.03
C GLY A 288 -6.60 -6.49 -1.44
N ASP A 289 -5.75 -5.94 -2.29
CA ASP A 289 -5.74 -6.12 -3.75
C ASP A 289 -4.79 -7.24 -4.22
N GLY A 290 -4.01 -7.78 -3.29
CA GLY A 290 -2.93 -8.70 -3.53
C GLY A 290 -3.37 -10.01 -4.14
N LEU A 291 -2.62 -10.46 -5.14
CA LEU A 291 -2.78 -11.77 -5.75
C LEU A 291 -1.51 -12.58 -5.52
N LEU A 292 -1.63 -13.65 -4.73
CA LEU A 292 -0.62 -14.70 -4.70
C LEU A 292 -0.94 -15.70 -5.82
N ILE A 293 -0.17 -15.61 -6.90
CA ILE A 293 -0.28 -16.48 -8.06
C ILE A 293 0.49 -17.76 -7.77
N VAL A 294 -0.15 -18.88 -8.02
CA VAL A 294 0.35 -20.21 -7.69
C VAL A 294 0.37 -21.08 -8.93
N ASN A 295 1.49 -21.72 -9.20
CA ASN A 295 1.56 -22.80 -10.18
C ASN A 295 1.07 -24.11 -9.56
N GLY A 296 -0.17 -24.48 -9.86
CA GLY A 296 -0.82 -25.71 -9.42
C GLY A 296 -0.76 -26.86 -10.43
N GLU A 297 0.03 -26.77 -11.51
CA GLU A 297 0.07 -27.75 -12.62
C GLU A 297 0.24 -29.20 -12.14
N PHE A 298 1.07 -29.43 -11.12
CA PHE A 298 1.34 -30.76 -10.56
C PHE A 298 0.55 -31.04 -9.27
N THR A 299 -0.66 -30.49 -9.16
CA THR A 299 -1.56 -30.68 -8.00
C THR A 299 -2.98 -31.03 -8.47
N GLY A 300 -3.90 -31.27 -7.53
CA GLY A 300 -5.32 -31.37 -7.85
C GLY A 300 -5.93 -30.10 -8.46
N ALA A 301 -5.29 -28.94 -8.27
CA ALA A 301 -5.72 -27.64 -8.79
C ALA A 301 -5.59 -27.51 -10.31
N GLY A 302 -4.43 -27.90 -10.85
CA GLY A 302 -4.07 -27.76 -12.25
C GLY A 302 -3.86 -26.30 -12.69
N GLY A 303 -2.92 -26.08 -13.63
CA GLY A 303 -2.61 -24.76 -14.17
C GLY A 303 -2.26 -23.69 -13.13
N TYR A 304 -2.28 -22.42 -13.57
CA TYR A 304 -2.14 -21.26 -12.70
C TYR A 304 -3.47 -20.82 -12.13
N PHE A 305 -3.45 -20.45 -10.85
CA PHE A 305 -4.53 -19.76 -10.17
C PHE A 305 -3.98 -18.62 -9.30
N ALA A 306 -4.84 -17.66 -8.98
CA ALA A 306 -4.53 -16.60 -8.03
C ALA A 306 -5.32 -16.84 -6.75
N ILE A 307 -4.64 -16.71 -5.61
CA ILE A 307 -5.28 -16.56 -4.30
C ILE A 307 -5.46 -15.06 -4.07
N ALA A 308 -6.68 -14.65 -3.77
CA ALA A 308 -7.05 -13.28 -3.50
C ALA A 308 -7.81 -13.20 -2.17
N PRO A 309 -7.71 -12.09 -1.42
CA PRO A 309 -8.56 -11.85 -0.26
C PRO A 309 -10.05 -11.98 -0.64
N VAL A 310 -10.87 -12.54 0.24
CA VAL A 310 -12.33 -12.56 0.08
C VAL A 310 -12.86 -11.18 0.42
N PRO A 311 -13.54 -10.46 -0.48
CA PRO A 311 -14.28 -9.26 -0.09
C PRO A 311 -15.16 -9.56 1.13
N GLU A 312 -15.12 -8.70 2.16
CA GLU A 312 -15.86 -8.84 3.43
C GLU A 312 -17.31 -9.37 3.21
N PRO A 313 -17.87 -10.26 4.05
CA PRO A 313 -19.20 -10.87 3.84
C PRO A 313 -20.37 -9.90 3.57
N THR A 314 -20.21 -8.62 3.91
CA THR A 314 -21.12 -7.51 3.62
C THR A 314 -21.19 -7.16 2.12
N SER A 315 -20.08 -7.23 1.38
CA SER A 315 -20.00 -7.02 -0.08
C SER A 315 -20.91 -7.98 -0.88
N LEU A 316 -20.98 -9.26 -0.48
CA LEU A 316 -21.81 -10.29 -1.13
C LEU A 316 -23.30 -10.06 -0.93
N ALA A 317 -23.70 -9.63 0.27
CA ALA A 317 -25.08 -9.27 0.56
C ALA A 317 -25.51 -8.00 -0.21
N ALA A 318 -24.59 -7.04 -0.37
CA ALA A 318 -24.80 -5.81 -1.14
C ALA A 318 -24.93 -6.07 -2.65
N LEU A 319 -24.09 -6.93 -3.24
CA LEU A 319 -24.19 -7.36 -4.65
C LEU A 319 -25.52 -8.07 -4.95
N GLY A 320 -25.96 -8.96 -4.05
CA GLY A 320 -27.26 -9.63 -4.15
C GLY A 320 -28.45 -8.66 -4.03
N ALA A 321 -28.36 -7.68 -3.13
CA ALA A 321 -29.38 -6.64 -2.97
C ALA A 321 -29.43 -5.68 -4.16
N GLY A 322 -28.28 -5.32 -4.74
CA GLY A 322 -28.15 -4.47 -5.92
C GLY A 322 -28.77 -5.08 -7.18
N LEU A 323 -28.54 -6.38 -7.44
CA LEU A 323 -29.18 -7.12 -8.54
C LEU A 323 -30.71 -7.21 -8.38
N LEU A 324 -31.21 -7.37 -7.14
CA LEU A 324 -32.64 -7.36 -6.83
C LEU A 324 -33.27 -5.96 -7.00
N ALA A 325 -32.52 -4.89 -6.69
CA ALA A 325 -32.95 -3.50 -6.88
C ALA A 325 -33.00 -3.12 -8.37
N LEU A 326 -32.03 -3.55 -9.18
CA LEU A 326 -31.99 -3.38 -10.63
C LEU A 326 -33.15 -4.11 -11.34
N LEU A 327 -33.47 -5.34 -10.89
CA LEU A 327 -34.62 -6.10 -11.40
C LEU A 327 -35.96 -5.48 -10.99
N ARG A 328 -36.04 -4.80 -9.84
CA ARG A 328 -37.23 -4.05 -9.41
C ARG A 328 -37.38 -2.72 -10.14
N ARG A 329 -36.29 -2.00 -10.44
CA ARG A 329 -36.33 -0.67 -11.11
C ARG A 329 -36.58 -0.71 -12.62
N ARG A 330 -36.32 -1.83 -13.31
CA ARG A 330 -36.76 -2.01 -14.72
C ARG A 330 -38.28 -1.96 -14.90
N ARG A 331 -39.08 -2.00 -13.83
CA ARG A 331 -40.54 -1.87 -13.87
C ARG A 331 -41.06 -0.46 -13.53
N THR A 332 -40.20 0.47 -13.14
CA THR A 332 -40.63 1.76 -12.54
C THR A 332 -39.93 2.98 -13.14
N LEU A 333 -39.46 2.89 -14.39
CA LEU A 333 -39.00 4.05 -15.17
C LEU A 333 -40.14 4.56 -16.07
N ALA A 334 -41.16 5.11 -15.42
CA ALA A 334 -42.06 6.09 -15.99
C ALA A 334 -42.56 6.92 -14.81
N VAL A 335 -42.44 8.25 -14.92
CA VAL A 335 -42.92 9.26 -13.94
C VAL A 335 -41.91 9.60 -12.83
N CYS A 336 -41.03 10.58 -13.10
CA CYS A 336 -40.94 11.85 -12.35
C CYS A 336 -39.66 12.59 -12.74
N ALA A 337 -39.77 13.42 -13.77
CA ALA A 337 -38.94 14.61 -13.90
C ALA A 337 -39.66 15.77 -13.19
N ILE A 338 -38.88 16.72 -12.65
CA ILE A 338 -39.25 18.05 -12.13
C ILE A 338 -39.44 18.14 -10.60
N ALA A 339 -38.35 18.50 -9.91
CA ALA A 339 -38.20 19.56 -8.90
C ALA A 339 -36.69 19.59 -8.54
N GLY A 340 -35.89 20.66 -8.61
CA GLY A 340 -36.18 22.09 -8.61
C GLY A 340 -35.63 22.74 -7.33
N LEU A 341 -34.32 23.05 -7.31
CA LEU A 341 -33.58 23.98 -6.43
C LEU A 341 -33.85 23.95 -4.90
N THR A 342 -32.91 23.39 -4.13
CA THR A 342 -32.11 24.03 -3.04
C THR A 342 -31.40 22.93 -2.24
N ALA A 343 -30.14 22.65 -2.57
CA ALA A 343 -29.21 21.95 -1.69
C ALA A 343 -27.79 22.33 -2.14
N LEU A 344 -27.31 23.50 -1.73
CA LEU A 344 -25.89 23.63 -1.41
C LEU A 344 -25.76 23.14 0.03
N ALA A 345 -24.74 22.32 0.30
CA ALA A 345 -24.42 21.62 1.55
C ALA A 345 -25.08 20.24 1.72
N ALA A 346 -24.44 19.24 1.12
CA ALA A 346 -24.24 17.93 1.74
C ALA A 346 -23.02 17.26 1.07
N ALA A 347 -21.86 17.92 1.15
CA ALA A 347 -20.58 17.23 1.00
C ALA A 347 -20.39 16.33 2.23
N ASN A 348 -19.74 15.17 2.08
CA ASN A 348 -19.53 14.16 3.14
C ASN A 348 -19.21 14.81 4.50
N ASP A 349 -20.14 14.70 5.45
CA ASP A 349 -19.96 15.28 6.78
C ASP A 349 -18.70 14.67 7.44
N PRO A 350 -17.83 15.49 8.06
CA PRO A 350 -16.69 14.98 8.79
C PRO A 350 -17.12 13.97 9.86
N THR A 351 -16.40 12.86 9.96
CA THR A 351 -16.64 11.81 10.94
C THR A 351 -15.59 11.88 12.05
N PRO A 352 -15.83 11.30 13.23
CA PRO A 352 -14.81 11.23 14.28
C PRO A 352 -13.50 10.56 13.83
N ARG A 353 -13.53 9.69 12.80
CA ARG A 353 -12.34 9.00 12.27
C ARG A 353 -11.42 9.91 11.46
N ASP A 354 -11.92 11.07 11.05
CA ASP A 354 -11.11 12.06 10.32
C ASP A 354 -10.26 12.91 11.25
N PHE A 355 -10.37 12.77 12.57
CA PHE A 355 -9.66 13.61 13.53
C PHE A 355 -8.75 12.79 14.43
N ALA A 356 -7.80 13.49 15.08
CA ALA A 356 -7.00 12.90 16.14
C ALA A 356 -7.90 12.23 17.19
N ALA A 357 -7.62 10.95 17.47
CA ALA A 357 -8.46 10.12 18.33
C ALA A 357 -7.93 10.04 19.77
N ARG A 358 -6.61 10.20 19.95
CA ARG A 358 -5.97 10.12 21.26
C ARG A 358 -4.74 11.02 21.38
N VAL A 359 -4.47 11.43 22.62
CA VAL A 359 -3.19 12.02 23.02
C VAL A 359 -2.22 10.88 23.34
N VAL A 360 -1.08 10.84 22.65
CA VAL A 360 -0.02 9.85 22.87
C VAL A 360 0.98 10.36 23.90
N ASP A 361 1.41 11.61 23.75
CA ASP A 361 2.34 12.25 24.66
C ASP A 361 2.13 13.78 24.67
N TYR A 362 2.44 14.43 25.78
CA TYR A 362 2.25 15.87 25.94
C TYR A 362 3.24 16.46 26.94
N ASN A 363 3.87 17.55 26.55
CA ASN A 363 4.67 18.39 27.42
C ASN A 363 4.19 19.85 27.32
N GLY A 364 3.38 20.27 28.30
CA GLY A 364 2.86 21.64 28.42
C GLY A 364 3.82 22.65 29.03
N ILE A 365 5.14 22.39 29.03
CA ILE A 365 6.11 23.31 29.64
C ILE A 365 5.98 24.70 28.99
N ASN A 366 5.92 25.72 29.84
CA ASN A 366 5.72 27.12 29.44
C ASN A 366 4.42 27.41 28.66
N GLY A 367 3.46 26.47 28.60
CA GLY A 367 2.15 26.71 27.99
C GLY A 367 1.29 27.69 28.78
N VAL A 368 0.30 28.31 28.14
CA VAL A 368 -0.59 29.28 28.79
C VAL A 368 -1.40 28.61 29.90
N SER A 369 -1.34 29.17 31.11
CA SER A 369 -2.06 28.65 32.27
C SER A 369 -3.57 28.64 32.02
N GLY A 370 -4.21 27.48 32.25
CA GLY A 370 -5.64 27.27 31.99
C GLY A 370 -5.95 26.56 30.66
N TYR A 371 -4.99 26.47 29.74
CA TYR A 371 -5.14 25.84 28.43
C TYR A 371 -4.23 24.60 28.26
N GLN A 372 -3.76 23.99 29.34
CA GLN A 372 -2.79 22.89 29.28
C GLN A 372 -3.45 21.50 29.27
N ASN A 373 -4.71 21.40 28.83
CA ASN A 373 -5.39 20.11 28.71
C ASN A 373 -5.19 19.52 27.31
N PRO A 374 -4.35 18.50 27.12
CA PRO A 374 -4.05 17.99 25.78
C PRO A 374 -5.23 17.31 25.08
N THR A 375 -6.25 16.86 25.81
CA THR A 375 -7.44 16.28 25.19
C THR A 375 -8.35 17.32 24.54
N ALA A 376 -8.04 18.61 24.67
CA ALA A 376 -8.79 19.67 24.01
C ALA A 376 -8.64 19.59 22.47
N ALA A 377 -7.47 19.14 21.99
CA ALA A 377 -7.15 18.98 20.58
C ALA A 377 -7.76 17.73 19.89
N ILE A 378 -8.69 17.03 20.55
CA ILE A 378 -9.30 15.79 20.05
C ILE A 378 -10.67 16.08 19.46
N GLY A 379 -10.89 15.64 18.22
CA GLY A 379 -12.14 15.83 17.49
C GLY A 379 -12.13 17.03 16.55
N LEU A 380 -13.32 17.55 16.27
CA LEU A 380 -13.54 18.64 15.31
C LEU A 380 -12.97 19.97 15.81
N PRO A 381 -12.45 20.83 14.91
CA PRO A 381 -12.14 22.20 15.26
C PRO A 381 -13.42 22.95 15.68
N SER A 382 -13.24 24.03 16.43
CA SER A 382 -14.37 24.79 16.96
C SER A 382 -15.23 25.40 15.87
N ALA A 383 -16.51 25.03 15.86
CA ALA A 383 -17.54 25.62 15.00
C ALA A 383 -17.80 27.12 15.31
N ALA A 384 -17.32 27.64 16.44
CA ALA A 384 -17.48 29.03 16.83
C ALA A 384 -16.32 29.94 16.37
N ALA A 385 -15.19 29.36 15.97
CA ALA A 385 -14.05 30.11 15.46
C ALA A 385 -14.40 30.84 14.16
N THR A 386 -13.87 32.05 14.00
CA THR A 386 -13.90 32.79 12.73
C THR A 386 -12.52 33.36 12.45
N PRO A 387 -12.19 33.71 11.19
CA PRO A 387 -10.83 34.15 10.84
C PRO A 387 -10.31 35.38 11.61
N PHE A 388 -11.21 36.19 12.18
CA PHE A 388 -10.85 37.40 12.95
C PHE A 388 -11.15 37.28 14.46
N VAL A 389 -11.83 36.21 14.87
CA VAL A 389 -12.21 35.98 16.27
C VAL A 389 -11.96 34.50 16.57
N PRO A 390 -10.84 34.16 17.22
CA PRO A 390 -10.55 32.78 17.55
C PRO A 390 -11.51 32.28 18.64
N ASP A 391 -11.71 30.96 18.71
CA ASP A 391 -12.36 30.32 19.84
C ASP A 391 -11.34 29.50 20.64
N ASN A 392 -11.16 29.87 21.91
CA ASN A 392 -10.21 29.21 22.80
C ASN A 392 -10.89 28.12 23.66
N SER A 393 -12.13 27.73 23.35
CA SER A 393 -12.86 26.74 24.16
C SER A 393 -12.33 25.30 24.03
N SER A 394 -11.62 24.99 22.94
CA SER A 394 -11.07 23.66 22.60
C SER A 394 -9.56 23.65 22.32
N VAL A 395 -8.82 24.70 22.71
CA VAL A 395 -7.38 24.78 22.46
C VAL A 395 -6.52 24.16 23.57
N VAL A 396 -5.42 23.51 23.18
CA VAL A 396 -4.31 23.17 24.08
C VAL A 396 -3.09 24.03 23.77
N SER A 397 -2.51 24.60 24.82
CA SER A 397 -1.33 25.45 24.77
C SER A 397 -0.08 24.72 25.26
N PHE A 398 1.01 24.83 24.52
CA PHE A 398 2.35 24.38 24.92
C PHE A 398 3.42 25.36 24.44
N GLY A 399 4.26 25.79 25.37
CA GLY A 399 5.25 26.84 25.14
C GLY A 399 6.61 26.28 24.75
N TRP A 400 7.63 27.13 24.87
CA TRP A 400 9.00 26.76 24.52
C TRP A 400 9.50 25.50 25.23
N GLY A 401 9.97 24.52 24.43
CA GLY A 401 10.39 23.19 24.87
C GLY A 401 9.25 22.20 25.06
N GLY A 402 8.01 22.64 24.82
CA GLY A 402 6.80 21.84 24.88
C GLY A 402 6.37 21.29 23.51
N TYR A 403 5.50 20.29 23.57
CA TYR A 403 4.98 19.60 22.40
C TYR A 403 3.66 18.89 22.72
N LEU A 404 2.93 18.56 21.66
CA LEU A 404 1.76 17.69 21.69
C LEU A 404 1.96 16.56 20.67
N THR A 405 1.72 15.31 21.07
CA THR A 405 1.71 14.16 20.17
C THR A 405 0.32 13.54 20.14
N LEU A 406 -0.25 13.45 18.93
CA LEU A 406 -1.57 12.92 18.66
C LEU A 406 -1.48 11.65 17.84
N GLY A 407 -2.38 10.71 18.11
CA GLY A 407 -2.55 9.46 17.37
C GLY A 407 -3.97 9.33 16.83
N PHE A 408 -4.09 8.59 15.74
CA PHE A 408 -5.32 8.47 14.98
C PHE A 408 -5.86 7.03 15.00
N ASP A 409 -7.14 6.87 14.71
CA ASP A 409 -7.80 5.55 14.62
C ASP A 409 -7.51 4.86 13.29
N ARG A 410 -7.06 5.63 12.30
CA ARG A 410 -6.57 5.15 11.00
C ARG A 410 -5.24 5.85 10.67
N PRO A 411 -4.38 5.22 9.86
CA PRO A 411 -3.18 5.88 9.34
C PRO A 411 -3.51 7.11 8.49
N ILE A 412 -2.52 8.01 8.42
CA ILE A 412 -2.40 9.12 7.49
C ILE A 412 -1.69 8.60 6.26
N PHE A 413 -2.36 8.56 5.12
CA PHE A 413 -1.74 8.14 3.86
C PHE A 413 -1.22 9.33 3.08
N ASN A 414 -0.13 9.13 2.35
CA ASN A 414 0.40 10.09 1.41
C ASN A 414 -0.47 10.13 0.14
N ILE A 415 -1.17 11.25 -0.07
CA ILE A 415 -2.12 11.48 -1.14
C ILE A 415 -1.39 12.08 -2.35
N PRO A 416 -1.47 11.45 -3.54
CA PRO A 416 -0.79 12.00 -4.70
C PRO A 416 -1.46 13.30 -5.18
N PRO A 417 -0.69 14.32 -5.58
CA PRO A 417 -1.24 15.55 -6.12
C PRO A 417 -1.94 15.34 -7.47
N GLY A 418 -2.87 16.24 -7.80
CA GLY A 418 -3.54 16.31 -9.10
C GLY A 418 -4.62 15.25 -9.33
N ILE A 419 -5.02 14.52 -8.29
CA ILE A 419 -6.08 13.49 -8.35
C ILE A 419 -7.42 14.05 -7.89
N ASP A 420 -7.46 14.65 -6.71
CA ASP A 420 -8.67 15.20 -6.11
C ASP A 420 -8.78 16.70 -6.44
N GLN A 421 -9.95 17.14 -6.88
CA GLN A 421 -10.20 18.56 -7.14
C GLN A 421 -10.35 19.36 -5.83
N ALA A 422 -10.83 18.75 -4.75
CA ALA A 422 -10.92 19.38 -3.43
C ALA A 422 -9.55 19.44 -2.73
N ASN A 423 -8.64 18.54 -3.07
CA ASN A 423 -7.25 18.52 -2.60
C ASN A 423 -6.26 18.40 -3.78
N PRO A 424 -6.14 19.46 -4.63
CA PRO A 424 -5.38 19.40 -5.88
C PRO A 424 -3.87 19.22 -5.67
N TYR A 425 -3.38 19.53 -4.48
CA TYR A 425 -1.96 19.44 -4.14
C TYR A 425 -1.59 18.19 -3.34
N GLY A 426 -2.56 17.33 -3.00
CA GLY A 426 -2.28 16.07 -2.30
C GLY A 426 -1.80 16.27 -0.86
N PHE A 427 -2.35 17.22 -0.12
CA PHE A 427 -2.09 17.33 1.32
C PHE A 427 -2.68 16.13 2.06
N ASP A 428 -2.09 15.77 3.20
CA ASP A 428 -2.44 14.54 3.92
C ASP A 428 -3.19 14.82 5.22
N PHE A 429 -2.93 15.95 5.85
CA PHE A 429 -3.63 16.37 7.07
C PHE A 429 -3.56 17.89 7.26
N ILE A 430 -4.44 18.41 8.13
CA ILE A 430 -4.54 19.83 8.47
C ILE A 430 -4.44 19.98 9.99
N VAL A 431 -3.61 20.93 10.44
CA VAL A 431 -3.51 21.31 11.86
C VAL A 431 -4.28 22.60 12.08
N PHE A 432 -5.27 22.57 12.95
CA PHE A 432 -6.07 23.73 13.34
C PHE A 432 -5.53 24.30 14.65
N GLY A 433 -5.33 25.61 14.68
CA GLY A 433 -4.94 26.36 15.86
C GLY A 433 -5.89 27.52 16.12
N ASN A 434 -5.43 28.47 16.91
CA ASN A 434 -6.19 29.68 17.24
C ASN A 434 -5.60 30.96 16.64
N ALA A 435 -4.67 30.82 15.69
CA ALA A 435 -4.25 31.93 14.83
C ALA A 435 -5.44 32.73 14.30
N PHE A 436 -5.28 34.05 14.17
CA PHE A 436 -6.34 34.93 13.70
C PHE A 436 -5.79 36.15 12.96
N TYR A 437 -6.57 36.67 12.02
CA TYR A 437 -6.21 37.88 11.29
C TYR A 437 -6.30 39.13 12.16
N VAL A 438 -5.27 39.97 12.05
CA VAL A 438 -5.14 41.25 12.77
C VAL A 438 -5.47 42.39 11.81
N GLY A 439 -6.73 42.77 11.79
CA GLY A 439 -7.24 43.91 11.01
C GLY A 439 -7.48 43.61 9.53
N ASN A 440 -6.65 42.80 8.86
CA ASN A 440 -6.89 42.26 7.51
C ASN A 440 -6.19 40.91 7.29
N GLU A 441 -6.50 40.25 6.18
CA GLU A 441 -5.99 38.91 5.81
C GLU A 441 -4.47 38.83 5.56
N CYS A 442 -3.80 39.97 5.38
CA CYS A 442 -2.35 40.02 5.17
C CYS A 442 -1.55 40.13 6.46
N ARG A 443 -2.21 40.04 7.62
CA ARG A 443 -1.55 40.06 8.92
C ARG A 443 -2.23 39.07 9.86
N ALA A 444 -1.48 38.13 10.40
CA ALA A 444 -1.99 37.15 11.36
C ALA A 444 -1.30 37.30 12.72
N TRP A 445 -2.01 36.94 13.78
CA TRP A 445 -1.38 36.54 15.04
C TRP A 445 -1.02 35.06 14.90
N ALA A 446 0.26 34.74 14.84
CA ALA A 446 0.76 33.38 14.65
C ALA A 446 1.74 33.00 15.76
N GLU A 447 1.68 31.75 16.21
CA GLU A 447 2.59 31.18 17.21
C GLU A 447 3.16 29.86 16.71
N PRO A 448 4.05 29.91 15.69
CA PRO A 448 4.35 28.76 14.85
C PRO A 448 4.87 27.53 15.62
N ALA A 449 4.53 26.35 15.11
CA ALA A 449 5.11 25.07 15.51
C ALA A 449 5.62 24.26 14.31
N TYR A 450 6.71 23.52 14.52
CA TYR A 450 7.15 22.50 13.56
C TYR A 450 6.34 21.23 13.76
N VAL A 451 6.16 20.46 12.68
CA VAL A 451 5.40 19.23 12.69
C VAL A 451 6.29 18.05 12.32
N GLU A 452 6.18 16.97 13.10
CA GLU A 452 6.84 15.70 12.86
C GLU A 452 5.78 14.62 12.61
N ALA A 453 5.99 13.78 11.61
CA ALA A 453 5.20 12.59 11.33
C ALA A 453 5.86 11.37 11.99
N GLY A 454 5.09 10.61 12.76
CA GLY A 454 5.54 9.41 13.44
C GLY A 454 4.95 8.14 12.82
N VAL A 455 5.75 7.08 12.71
CA VAL A 455 5.33 5.76 12.21
C VAL A 455 5.31 4.72 13.31
N ASP A 456 4.34 3.81 13.22
CA ASP A 456 4.24 2.57 13.99
C ASP A 456 4.66 1.44 13.04
N LEU A 457 5.87 0.92 13.22
CA LEU A 457 6.48 -0.09 12.35
C LEU A 457 6.21 -1.51 12.85
N ASP A 458 6.04 -1.69 14.17
CA ASP A 458 5.82 -3.00 14.78
C ASP A 458 4.35 -3.28 15.15
N GLY A 459 3.47 -2.29 15.02
CA GLY A 459 2.03 -2.39 15.22
C GLY A 459 1.62 -2.40 16.69
N ASP A 460 2.47 -1.93 17.60
CA ASP A 460 2.18 -1.90 19.04
C ASP A 460 1.33 -0.69 19.49
N GLY A 461 1.03 0.22 18.56
CA GLY A 461 0.27 1.44 18.79
C GLY A 461 1.10 2.61 19.32
N GLN A 462 2.44 2.50 19.31
CA GLN A 462 3.41 3.53 19.69
C GLN A 462 4.25 4.01 18.48
N PRO A 463 4.82 5.21 18.56
CA PRO A 463 5.71 5.73 17.53
C PRO A 463 7.14 5.17 17.65
N ASP A 464 7.64 4.55 16.58
CA ASP A 464 9.00 4.01 16.46
C ASP A 464 10.00 5.02 15.88
N GLU A 465 9.62 5.66 14.78
CA GLU A 465 10.46 6.65 14.07
C GLU A 465 9.71 7.96 13.84
N TRP A 466 10.48 9.05 13.73
CA TRP A 466 9.98 10.42 13.58
C TRP A 466 10.67 11.14 12.43
N PHE A 467 9.87 11.75 11.55
CA PHE A 467 10.34 12.54 10.42
C PHE A 467 9.84 13.97 10.53
N LEU A 468 10.72 14.94 10.30
CA LEU A 468 10.32 16.36 10.26
C LEU A 468 9.63 16.65 8.93
N LEU A 469 8.48 17.32 8.93
CA LEU A 469 7.82 17.76 7.70
C LEU A 469 8.33 19.15 7.34
N LEU A 470 9.15 19.21 6.29
CA LEU A 470 9.85 20.42 5.86
C LEU A 470 9.63 20.67 4.36
N PRO A 471 8.78 21.63 3.97
CA PRO A 471 8.54 21.92 2.56
C PRO A 471 9.81 22.45 1.88
N GLN A 472 9.90 22.34 0.54
CA GLN A 472 11.12 22.66 -0.24
C GLN A 472 11.65 24.11 -0.14
N ARG A 473 10.92 25.02 0.51
CA ARG A 473 11.35 26.40 0.80
C ARG A 473 11.22 26.72 2.29
N PRO A 474 12.01 26.10 3.18
CA PRO A 474 11.91 26.41 4.58
C PRO A 474 12.53 27.78 4.87
N GLU A 475 11.73 28.68 5.42
CA GLU A 475 12.21 29.90 6.04
C GLU A 475 12.87 29.57 7.41
N PHE A 476 14.20 29.62 7.42
CA PHE A 476 15.11 29.82 8.58
C PHE A 476 15.44 28.68 9.56
N ASN A 477 16.60 28.88 10.22
CA ASN A 477 17.18 28.05 11.29
C ASN A 477 16.18 27.77 12.43
N ILE A 478 16.12 26.53 12.88
CA ILE A 478 15.41 26.12 14.10
C ILE A 478 16.31 26.41 15.32
N PRO A 479 15.84 27.09 16.38
CA PRO A 479 14.49 27.66 16.57
C PRO A 479 14.25 28.97 15.79
N LEU A 480 12.98 29.24 15.45
CA LEU A 480 12.55 30.47 14.80
C LEU A 480 12.91 31.71 15.63
N GLN A 481 13.25 32.79 14.92
CA GLN A 481 13.51 34.09 15.51
C GLN A 481 12.20 34.76 15.98
N ASN A 482 12.28 35.64 16.98
CA ASN A 482 11.12 36.34 17.56
C ASN A 482 10.27 37.13 16.54
N ILE A 483 10.81 37.49 15.37
CA ILE A 483 10.08 38.21 14.31
C ILE A 483 8.95 37.39 13.67
N TYR A 484 8.97 36.07 13.87
CA TYR A 484 7.98 35.13 13.33
C TYR A 484 6.83 34.83 14.30
N PHE A 485 6.74 35.55 15.43
CA PHE A 485 5.74 35.31 16.47
C PHE A 485 4.87 36.54 16.72
N GLY A 486 3.61 36.31 17.07
CA GLY A 486 2.61 37.35 17.32
C GLY A 486 2.12 37.96 16.02
N SER A 487 1.98 39.29 15.97
CA SER A 487 1.39 39.98 14.82
C SER A 487 2.35 40.12 13.62
N VAL A 488 2.37 39.08 12.78
CA VAL A 488 3.26 38.89 11.62
C VAL A 488 2.54 39.17 10.29
N GLY A 489 3.30 39.60 9.27
CA GLY A 489 2.79 39.74 7.91
C GLY A 489 2.79 38.39 7.20
N VAL A 490 1.71 38.09 6.47
CA VAL A 490 1.51 36.81 5.76
C VAL A 490 1.21 37.02 4.27
N CYS A 491 1.60 38.19 3.74
CA CYS A 491 1.50 38.54 2.32
C CYS A 491 2.79 39.24 1.84
N PRO A 492 3.25 38.99 0.60
CA PRO A 492 2.74 37.96 -0.31
C PRO A 492 3.15 36.54 0.10
N ASP A 493 4.08 36.43 1.05
CA ASP A 493 4.65 35.16 1.50
C ASP A 493 3.90 34.66 2.75
N SER A 494 3.28 33.49 2.63
CA SER A 494 2.58 32.77 3.71
C SER A 494 3.55 31.91 4.53
N PHE A 495 3.15 31.54 5.75
CA PHE A 495 3.88 30.58 6.58
C PHE A 495 3.56 29.15 6.16
N VAL A 496 4.44 28.53 5.37
CA VAL A 496 4.26 27.14 4.90
C VAL A 496 5.14 26.19 5.70
N GLY A 497 4.59 25.05 6.11
CA GLY A 497 5.30 24.03 6.89
C GLY A 497 5.32 24.28 8.39
N TYR A 498 4.46 25.16 8.88
CA TYR A 498 4.31 25.47 10.29
C TYR A 498 2.84 25.41 10.70
N ALA A 499 2.57 24.85 11.88
CA ALA A 499 1.24 24.85 12.47
C ALA A 499 1.00 26.14 13.28
N ASP A 500 -0.27 26.48 13.48
CA ASP A 500 -0.75 27.64 14.22
C ASP A 500 -0.33 28.99 13.58
N CYS A 501 -0.43 29.03 12.25
CA CYS A 501 -0.14 30.21 11.44
C CYS A 501 -1.38 30.71 10.66
N THR A 502 -2.28 29.80 10.30
CA THR A 502 -3.47 30.08 9.49
C THR A 502 -4.75 30.03 10.33
N PRO A 503 -5.61 31.06 10.26
CA PRO A 503 -6.84 31.08 11.06
C PRO A 503 -7.83 29.97 10.73
N THR A 504 -8.65 29.62 11.70
CA THR A 504 -9.77 28.68 11.55
C THR A 504 -11.09 29.42 11.33
N ASP A 505 -11.87 29.01 10.32
CA ASP A 505 -13.30 29.34 10.15
C ASP A 505 -14.14 28.08 10.39
N GLY A 506 -14.78 27.99 11.56
CA GLY A 506 -15.58 26.84 11.97
C GLY A 506 -16.84 26.58 11.12
N ARG A 507 -17.08 27.39 10.08
CA ARG A 507 -18.16 27.21 9.09
C ARG A 507 -17.68 26.56 7.79
N GLY A 508 -16.38 26.49 7.56
CA GLY A 508 -15.79 25.83 6.39
C GLY A 508 -15.75 24.31 6.55
N ASN A 509 -15.26 23.63 5.52
CA ASN A 509 -15.04 22.20 5.53
C ASN A 509 -13.64 21.88 6.10
N PRO A 510 -13.52 21.19 7.24
CA PRO A 510 -12.24 20.85 7.86
C PRO A 510 -11.46 19.75 7.11
N LEU A 511 -12.04 19.17 6.05
CA LEU A 511 -11.40 18.16 5.20
C LEU A 511 -11.02 18.70 3.82
N VAL A 512 -11.03 20.02 3.63
CA VAL A 512 -10.57 20.67 2.39
C VAL A 512 -9.42 21.60 2.74
N PRO A 513 -8.20 21.35 2.25
CA PRO A 513 -7.05 22.19 2.56
C PRO A 513 -7.07 23.50 1.74
N ASP A 514 -6.53 24.57 2.33
CA ASP A 514 -6.10 25.75 1.57
C ASP A 514 -4.84 25.44 0.75
N ASP A 515 -4.63 26.13 -0.37
CA ASP A 515 -3.28 26.27 -0.94
C ASP A 515 -2.43 27.13 0.01
N PRO A 516 -1.46 26.56 0.74
CA PRO A 516 -0.72 27.32 1.75
C PRO A 516 0.19 28.38 1.14
N TRP A 517 0.42 28.36 -0.18
CA TRP A 517 1.20 29.39 -0.88
C TRP A 517 0.35 30.59 -1.35
N GLN A 518 -0.97 30.54 -1.16
CA GLN A 518 -1.85 31.68 -1.41
C GLN A 518 -2.22 32.36 -0.10
N PRO A 519 -2.16 33.70 -0.01
CA PRO A 519 -2.67 34.40 1.16
C PRO A 519 -4.19 34.32 1.27
N GLY A 520 -4.70 34.25 2.49
CA GLY A 520 -6.14 34.21 2.77
C GLY A 520 -6.72 32.79 2.78
N LEU A 521 -7.87 32.64 3.44
CA LEU A 521 -8.65 31.40 3.41
C LEU A 521 -9.35 31.22 2.05
N GLN A 522 -9.39 29.99 1.55
CA GLN A 522 -9.95 29.62 0.25
C GLN A 522 -11.18 28.75 0.43
N ALA A 523 -12.37 29.33 0.23
CA ALA A 523 -13.61 28.57 0.33
C ALA A 523 -13.60 27.35 -0.63
N PRO A 524 -14.05 26.16 -0.18
CA PRO A 524 -14.83 25.92 1.03
C PRO A 524 -14.03 25.54 2.29
N SER A 525 -12.69 25.67 2.31
CA SER A 525 -11.82 25.32 3.43
C SER A 525 -12.24 25.95 4.77
N ALA A 526 -12.00 25.23 5.87
CA ALA A 526 -12.10 25.75 7.24
C ALA A 526 -10.82 26.48 7.70
N GLY A 527 -9.80 26.62 6.84
CA GLY A 527 -8.50 27.18 7.21
C GLY A 527 -7.56 26.14 7.81
N GLY A 528 -6.74 26.57 8.77
CA GLY A 528 -5.69 25.75 9.36
C GLY A 528 -4.50 25.53 8.41
N ASP A 529 -3.48 24.84 8.91
CA ASP A 529 -2.21 24.65 8.22
C ASP A 529 -2.11 23.23 7.66
N ALA A 530 -2.10 23.11 6.33
CA ALA A 530 -2.04 21.83 5.62
C ALA A 530 -0.59 21.29 5.52
N PHE A 531 -0.44 19.98 5.67
CA PHE A 531 0.83 19.26 5.64
C PHE A 531 0.78 18.08 4.69
N ASP A 532 1.94 17.74 4.14
CA ASP A 532 2.14 16.69 3.15
C ASP A 532 3.36 15.84 3.60
N LEU A 533 3.18 14.52 3.64
CA LEU A 533 4.16 13.52 4.05
C LEU A 533 5.33 13.42 3.07
N SER A 534 5.16 13.85 1.82
CA SER A 534 6.27 14.01 0.87
C SER A 534 7.28 15.07 1.30
N TRP A 535 6.95 15.90 2.30
CA TRP A 535 7.87 16.85 2.92
C TRP A 535 8.75 16.21 4.00
N ALA A 536 8.60 14.91 4.27
CA ALA A 536 9.37 14.23 5.28
C ALA A 536 10.88 14.31 5.01
N VAL A 537 11.64 14.69 6.03
CA VAL A 537 13.09 14.64 6.04
C VAL A 537 13.58 13.92 7.30
N ASP A 538 14.72 13.22 7.18
CA ASP A 538 15.42 12.71 8.34
C ASP A 538 15.88 13.89 9.22
N ARG A 539 15.55 13.83 10.50
CA ARG A 539 15.74 14.96 11.43
C ARG A 539 17.21 15.33 11.64
N THR A 540 18.12 14.38 11.45
CA THR A 540 19.55 14.57 11.73
C THR A 540 20.27 15.11 10.49
N THR A 541 19.97 14.55 9.33
CA THR A 541 20.65 14.81 8.06
C THR A 541 19.92 15.83 7.20
N LEU A 542 18.63 16.07 7.46
CA LEU A 542 17.71 16.88 6.66
C LEU A 542 17.60 16.42 5.21
N LEU A 543 17.90 15.15 4.95
CA LEU A 543 17.70 14.54 3.63
C LEU A 543 16.24 14.09 3.48
N PRO A 544 15.63 14.25 2.29
CA PRO A 544 14.27 13.77 2.02
C PRO A 544 14.13 12.27 2.29
N VAL A 545 12.98 11.88 2.85
CA VAL A 545 12.56 10.51 3.08
C VAL A 545 11.22 10.30 2.38
N GLU A 546 11.10 9.22 1.60
CA GLU A 546 9.81 8.83 1.04
C GLU A 546 8.96 8.20 2.16
N LEU A 547 7.97 8.95 2.63
CA LEU A 547 7.03 8.50 3.65
C LEU A 547 5.66 8.28 2.99
N THR A 548 5.22 7.02 2.91
CA THR A 548 3.92 6.65 2.32
C THR A 548 2.79 6.67 3.34
N VAL A 549 3.12 6.56 4.63
CA VAL A 549 2.15 6.45 5.72
C VAL A 549 2.71 7.03 7.02
N ALA A 550 1.84 7.61 7.85
CA ALA A 550 2.13 7.97 9.24
C ALA A 550 0.96 7.58 10.16
N HIS A 551 1.23 7.45 11.45
CA HIS A 551 0.25 7.05 12.47
C HIS A 551 0.08 8.10 13.56
N PHE A 552 1.05 9.02 13.64
CA PHE A 552 1.14 10.03 14.67
C PHE A 552 1.57 11.37 14.09
N VAL A 553 1.10 12.43 14.73
CA VAL A 553 1.55 13.80 14.45
C VAL A 553 2.07 14.37 15.76
N ARG A 554 3.32 14.84 15.76
CA ARG A 554 3.88 15.62 16.87
C ARG A 554 4.04 17.07 16.44
N ILE A 555 3.52 17.97 17.25
CA ILE A 555 3.56 19.42 17.05
C ILE A 555 4.46 20.01 18.13
N VAL A 556 5.51 20.73 17.73
CA VAL A 556 6.55 21.25 18.64
C VAL A 556 6.67 22.76 18.48
N HIS A 557 6.57 23.51 19.59
CA HIS A 557 6.66 24.97 19.55
C HIS A 557 7.96 25.44 18.89
N ALA A 558 7.89 26.37 17.94
CA ALA A 558 9.00 26.64 17.02
C ALA A 558 10.09 27.59 17.59
N GLY A 559 9.88 28.21 18.75
CA GLY A 559 10.81 29.22 19.25
C GLY A 559 10.66 29.57 20.73
N ASN A 560 11.18 30.72 21.13
CA ASN A 560 11.07 31.24 22.50
C ASN A 560 10.89 32.75 22.47
N ALA A 561 9.84 33.21 21.77
CA ALA A 561 9.59 34.63 21.65
C ALA A 561 9.00 35.18 22.94
N SER A 562 9.41 36.40 23.30
CA SER A 562 8.85 37.11 24.44
C SER A 562 8.07 38.33 23.96
N PHE A 563 6.83 38.46 24.39
CA PHE A 563 5.94 39.58 24.11
C PHE A 563 5.90 40.58 25.29
N GLY A 564 6.90 40.54 26.17
CA GLY A 564 6.99 41.42 27.32
C GLY A 564 5.85 41.17 28.31
N PRO A 565 5.03 42.19 28.69
CA PRO A 565 3.95 42.02 29.66
C PRO A 565 2.86 41.00 29.27
N LEU A 566 2.75 40.65 27.98
CA LEU A 566 1.79 39.66 27.49
C LEU A 566 2.25 38.20 27.71
N GLY A 567 3.51 37.99 28.13
CA GLY A 567 4.08 36.65 28.33
C GLY A 567 5.02 36.24 27.21
N ASN A 568 5.28 34.93 27.13
CA ASN A 568 6.05 34.33 26.04
C ASN A 568 5.11 33.65 25.06
N SER A 569 5.59 33.43 23.84
CA SER A 569 4.85 32.70 22.83
C SER A 569 4.57 31.27 23.24
N SER A 570 3.42 30.77 22.83
CA SER A 570 2.96 29.41 23.08
C SER A 570 2.03 28.97 21.96
N THR A 571 2.37 27.89 21.27
CA THR A 571 1.52 27.33 20.21
C THR A 571 0.23 26.81 20.83
N GLU A 572 -0.89 27.04 20.15
CA GLU A 572 -2.23 26.70 20.60
C GLU A 572 -2.96 25.87 19.53
N ILE A 573 -3.21 24.59 19.83
CA ILE A 573 -3.78 23.62 18.89
C ILE A 573 -5.22 23.29 19.27
N ASP A 574 -6.11 23.35 18.29
CA ASP A 574 -7.55 23.10 18.42
C ASP A 574 -7.94 21.71 17.90
N ALA A 575 -7.38 21.28 16.77
CA ALA A 575 -7.67 19.97 16.19
C ALA A 575 -6.60 19.56 15.17
N VAL A 576 -6.57 18.29 14.80
CA VAL A 576 -5.85 17.80 13.61
C VAL A 576 -6.79 16.90 12.83
N ALA A 577 -6.98 17.20 11.54
CA ALA A 577 -7.82 16.41 10.63
C ALA A 577 -6.96 15.68 9.60
N ILE A 578 -7.24 14.42 9.33
CA ILE A 578 -6.62 13.63 8.26
C ILE A 578 -7.48 13.75 7.00
N LEU A 579 -6.84 14.07 5.88
CA LEU A 579 -7.50 14.11 4.58
C LEU A 579 -7.74 12.70 4.04
N ARG A 580 -8.83 12.54 3.30
CA ARG A 580 -9.26 11.24 2.80
C ARG A 580 -8.69 10.99 1.40
N PRO A 581 -8.26 9.77 1.08
CA PRO A 581 -8.05 9.38 -0.31
C PRO A 581 -9.33 9.61 -1.13
N LEU A 582 -9.18 10.05 -2.38
CA LEU A 582 -10.33 10.23 -3.28
C LEU A 582 -11.07 8.89 -3.45
N GLY A 583 -12.35 8.87 -3.11
CA GLY A 583 -13.19 7.67 -3.13
C GLY A 583 -13.49 7.06 -1.75
N ASP A 584 -12.80 7.48 -0.69
CA ASP A 584 -13.10 7.09 0.70
C ASP A 584 -14.25 7.97 1.21
N VAL A 585 -15.46 7.57 0.87
CA VAL A 585 -16.66 8.33 1.19
C VAL A 585 -17.14 8.05 2.62
N THR A 586 -16.71 6.94 3.21
CA THR A 586 -17.01 6.55 4.60
C THR A 586 -16.08 7.17 5.64
N GLY A 587 -14.90 7.63 5.24
CA GLY A 587 -13.88 8.22 6.10
C GLY A 587 -13.12 7.22 6.95
N ASP A 588 -13.09 5.94 6.55
CA ASP A 588 -12.37 4.91 7.29
C ASP A 588 -10.91 4.74 6.87
N GLY A 589 -10.48 5.50 5.87
CA GLY A 589 -9.13 5.54 5.33
C GLY A 589 -8.96 4.68 4.10
N CYS A 590 -9.85 3.72 3.85
CA CYS A 590 -9.79 2.79 2.74
C CYS A 590 -10.83 3.16 1.67
N VAL A 591 -10.54 2.85 0.41
CA VAL A 591 -11.54 2.88 -0.67
C VAL A 591 -11.96 1.44 -0.97
N ASP A 592 -13.11 1.02 -0.44
CA ASP A 592 -13.52 -0.38 -0.46
C ASP A 592 -15.03 -0.59 -0.76
N ASP A 593 -15.55 -1.76 -0.37
CA ASP A 593 -16.94 -2.12 -0.59
C ASP A 593 -17.92 -1.32 0.27
N ASN A 594 -17.49 -0.78 1.41
CA ASN A 594 -18.28 0.12 2.25
C ASN A 594 -18.53 1.44 1.53
N ASP A 595 -17.51 2.00 0.87
CA ASP A 595 -17.66 3.20 0.06
C ASP A 595 -18.59 2.95 -1.12
N LEU A 596 -18.34 1.85 -1.83
CA LEU A 596 -19.17 1.44 -2.96
C LEU A 596 -20.63 1.25 -2.54
N ALA A 597 -20.87 0.69 -1.36
CA ALA A 597 -22.22 0.52 -0.82
C ALA A 597 -22.90 1.87 -0.55
N VAL A 598 -22.17 2.86 -0.02
CA VAL A 598 -22.69 4.21 0.24
C VAL A 598 -23.04 4.93 -1.07
N VAL A 599 -22.15 4.89 -2.07
CA VAL A 599 -22.39 5.47 -3.41
C VAL A 599 -23.62 4.83 -4.06
N LEU A 600 -23.69 3.50 -4.10
CA LEU A 600 -24.81 2.78 -4.73
C LEU A 600 -26.15 2.98 -4.00
N ALA A 601 -26.14 3.06 -2.66
CA ALA A 601 -27.34 3.28 -1.87
C ALA A 601 -27.95 4.68 -2.12
N SER A 602 -27.10 5.64 -2.46
CA SER A 602 -27.46 7.06 -2.60
C SER A 602 -27.49 7.52 -4.07
N PHE A 603 -27.29 6.61 -5.02
CA PHE A 603 -27.17 6.88 -6.46
C PHE A 603 -28.39 7.63 -7.05
N GLY A 604 -28.10 8.71 -7.78
CA GLY A 604 -29.05 9.69 -8.31
C GLY A 604 -29.53 10.72 -7.29
N GLY A 605 -28.90 10.80 -6.12
CA GLY A 605 -29.17 11.74 -5.03
C GLY A 605 -28.01 12.68 -4.76
N SER A 606 -27.85 13.07 -3.50
CA SER A 606 -26.76 13.87 -2.94
C SER A 606 -26.40 13.32 -1.56
N GLY A 607 -25.23 13.65 -1.01
CA GLY A 607 -24.84 13.27 0.36
C GLY A 607 -23.59 12.39 0.39
N PRO A 608 -23.45 11.49 1.39
CA PRO A 608 -22.20 10.79 1.70
C PRO A 608 -21.58 9.92 0.60
N GLY A 609 -22.22 9.75 -0.55
CA GLY A 609 -21.69 8.99 -1.68
C GLY A 609 -21.20 9.86 -2.83
N ASP A 610 -21.14 11.17 -2.62
CA ASP A 610 -20.62 12.16 -3.57
C ASP A 610 -19.10 12.21 -3.40
N ALA A 611 -18.40 11.41 -4.21
CA ALA A 611 -16.97 11.17 -4.12
C ALA A 611 -16.15 12.28 -4.80
N ASN A 612 -16.71 12.99 -5.78
CA ASN A 612 -16.05 14.12 -6.44
C ASN A 612 -16.48 15.51 -5.87
N HIS A 613 -17.44 15.51 -4.95
CA HIS A 613 -17.98 16.69 -4.27
C HIS A 613 -18.67 17.70 -5.19
N ASP A 614 -19.30 17.23 -6.28
CA ASP A 614 -20.02 18.08 -7.22
C ASP A 614 -21.51 18.33 -6.85
N GLY A 615 -21.98 17.67 -5.78
CA GLY A 615 -23.33 17.79 -5.23
C GLY A 615 -24.32 16.76 -5.78
N LEU A 616 -23.91 15.88 -6.69
CA LEU A 616 -24.70 14.77 -7.20
C LEU A 616 -23.97 13.44 -6.96
N ILE A 617 -24.73 12.36 -6.86
CA ILE A 617 -24.18 11.00 -6.77
C ILE A 617 -24.53 10.29 -8.07
N ASP A 618 -23.57 10.13 -8.97
CA ASP A 618 -23.79 9.57 -10.30
C ASP A 618 -22.69 8.59 -10.76
N ASP A 619 -22.63 8.35 -12.07
CA ASP A 619 -21.69 7.40 -12.65
C ASP A 619 -20.23 7.84 -12.52
N VAL A 620 -19.96 9.13 -12.30
CA VAL A 620 -18.63 9.66 -12.00
C VAL A 620 -18.17 9.21 -10.61
N ASP A 621 -19.02 9.33 -9.58
CA ASP A 621 -18.68 8.89 -8.22
C ASP A 621 -18.46 7.39 -8.14
N LEU A 622 -19.32 6.63 -8.82
CA LEU A 622 -19.17 5.19 -8.94
C LEU A 622 -17.87 4.83 -9.65
N ALA A 623 -17.50 5.54 -10.71
CA ALA A 623 -16.23 5.32 -11.40
C ALA A 623 -15.04 5.63 -10.48
N ILE A 624 -15.10 6.73 -9.71
CA ILE A 624 -14.04 7.09 -8.75
C ILE A 624 -13.81 5.97 -7.74
N VAL A 625 -14.86 5.49 -7.07
CA VAL A 625 -14.71 4.40 -6.08
C VAL A 625 -14.19 3.12 -6.72
N LEU A 626 -14.66 2.77 -7.93
CA LEU A 626 -14.21 1.56 -8.63
C LEU A 626 -12.78 1.65 -9.16
N GLU A 627 -12.35 2.82 -9.65
CA GLU A 627 -10.99 3.05 -10.15
C GLU A 627 -9.97 3.19 -9.01
N ARG A 628 -10.43 3.59 -7.82
CA ARG A 628 -9.61 3.79 -6.62
C ARG A 628 -9.75 2.68 -5.60
N PHE A 629 -10.43 1.59 -5.93
CA PHE A 629 -10.63 0.45 -5.05
C PHE A 629 -9.28 -0.08 -4.53
N GLY A 630 -9.12 -0.17 -3.22
CA GLY A 630 -7.85 -0.51 -2.54
C GLY A 630 -6.90 0.67 -2.33
N ALA A 631 -7.31 1.93 -2.53
CA ALA A 631 -6.51 3.10 -2.14
C ALA A 631 -6.69 3.42 -0.64
N GLY A 632 -5.64 3.95 0.01
CA GLY A 632 -5.65 4.17 1.47
C GLY A 632 -5.83 2.88 2.27
N CYS A 633 -5.57 1.80 1.56
CA CYS A 633 -5.45 0.48 2.05
C CYS A 633 -3.95 0.19 1.90
#